data_AF-S5XYC3-F1
#
_entry.id   AF-S5XYC3-F1
#
_cell.length_a   1.000
_cell.length_b   1.000
_cell.length_c   1.000
_cell.angle_alpha   90.00
_cell.angle_beta   90.00
_cell.angle_gamma   90.00
#
_symmetry.space_group_name_H-M   'P 1'
#
loop_
_entity.id
_entity.type
_entity.pdbx_description
1 polymer ?
#
loop_
_entity_poly.entity_id
_entity_poly.type
_entity_poly.pdbx_seq_one_letter_code
_entity_poly.pdbx_strand_id
1 'polypeptide(L)' 'DGLSVKDWMRKQGIPDRVTTEVFIAMSKALNFINPDELSMQCILIALNRFLQEKHGSKMAFLDGNPPERLC' A
#
# COMPACT_ATOMS: atom_id res chain seq x y z
N ASP A 1 -15.84 0.68 -7.75
CA ASP A 1 -15.69 2.09 -7.32
C ASP A 1 -14.25 2.53 -7.45
N GLY A 2 -13.92 3.14 -8.60
CA GLY A 2 -12.54 3.34 -9.08
C GLY A 2 -12.02 4.75 -8.88
N LEU A 3 -12.01 5.26 -7.65
CA LEU A 3 -11.25 6.48 -7.34
C LEU A 3 -9.78 6.12 -7.20
N SER A 4 -8.91 6.87 -7.88
CA SER A 4 -7.46 6.81 -7.65
C SER A 4 -7.14 7.19 -6.20
N VAL A 5 -5.99 6.76 -5.68
CA VAL A 5 -5.53 7.17 -4.34
C VAL A 5 -5.51 8.70 -4.26
N LYS A 6 -5.00 9.37 -5.29
CA LYS A 6 -4.91 10.84 -5.34
C LYS A 6 -6.28 11.52 -5.23
N ASP A 7 -7.27 11.07 -6.00
CA ASP A 7 -8.60 11.68 -6.00
C ASP A 7 -9.35 11.42 -4.69
N TRP A 8 -9.16 10.23 -4.11
CA TRP A 8 -9.75 9.89 -2.82
C TRP A 8 -9.14 10.74 -1.70
N MET A 9 -7.82 10.91 -1.66
CA MET A 9 -7.14 11.74 -0.65
C MET A 9 -7.61 13.19 -0.68
N ARG A 10 -7.75 13.79 -1.87
CA ARG A 10 -8.29 15.14 -2.04
C ARG A 10 -9.73 15.24 -1.55
N LYS A 11 -10.56 14.25 -1.84
CA LYS A 11 -11.95 14.19 -1.36
C LYS A 11 -12.04 14.14 0.17
N GLN A 12 -11.08 13.50 0.84
CA GLN A 12 -10.99 13.46 2.31
C GLN A 12 -10.31 14.70 2.92
N GLY A 13 -9.92 15.69 2.11
CA GLY A 13 -9.23 16.89 2.59
C GLY A 13 -7.79 16.64 3.03
N ILE A 14 -7.19 15.52 2.62
CA ILE A 14 -5.79 15.21 2.92
C ILE A 14 -4.90 16.06 1.99
N PRO A 15 -3.87 16.75 2.52
CA PRO A 15 -2.97 17.54 1.70
C PRO A 15 -2.28 16.69 0.62
N ASP A 16 -2.18 17.21 -0.59
CA ASP A 16 -1.51 16.56 -1.73
C ASP A 16 -0.06 16.13 -1.39
N ARG A 17 0.60 16.85 -0.46
CA ARG A 17 1.92 16.51 0.06
C ARG A 17 2.00 15.09 0.63
N VAL A 18 0.96 14.64 1.33
CA VAL A 18 0.91 13.27 1.91
C VAL A 18 0.85 12.23 0.78
N THR A 19 0.07 12.51 -0.27
CA THR A 19 0.00 11.65 -1.46
C THR A 19 1.36 11.53 -2.15
N THR A 20 2.09 12.64 -2.27
CA THR A 20 3.40 12.67 -2.93
C THR A 20 4.53 12.07 -2.08
N GLU A 21 4.58 12.35 -0.78
CA GLU A 21 5.69 11.91 0.08
C GLU A 21 5.50 10.47 0.60
N VAL A 22 4.28 10.08 0.95
CA VAL A 22 4.00 8.77 1.58
C VAL A 22 3.48 7.76 0.56
N PHE A 23 2.47 8.14 -0.21
CA PHE A 23 1.77 7.18 -1.07
C PHE A 23 2.50 6.89 -2.38
N ILE A 24 3.44 7.72 -2.85
CA ILE A 24 4.32 7.35 -3.97
C ILE A 24 5.17 6.13 -3.61
N ALA A 25 5.78 6.12 -2.42
CA ALA A 25 6.59 5.00 -1.98
C ALA A 25 5.74 3.74 -1.80
N MET A 26 4.57 3.87 -1.16
CA MET A 26 3.66 2.74 -0.92
C MET A 26 3.11 2.13 -2.22
N SER A 27 2.68 2.95 -3.18
CA SER A 27 2.14 2.47 -4.46
C SER A 27 3.18 1.72 -5.29
N LYS A 28 4.42 2.23 -5.31
CA LYS A 28 5.54 1.58 -6.01
C LYS A 28 5.94 0.26 -5.33
N ALA A 29 5.91 0.20 -4.00
CA ALA A 29 6.24 -1.02 -3.27
C ALA A 29 5.19 -2.12 -3.44
N LEU A 30 3.90 -1.77 -3.57
CA LEU A 30 2.81 -2.75 -3.66
C LEU A 30 2.58 -3.26 -5.08
N ASN A 31 2.62 -2.37 -6.08
CA ASN A 31 2.19 -2.71 -7.43
C ASN A 31 3.04 -2.04 -8.52
N PHE A 32 4.19 -1.44 -8.16
CA PHE A 32 5.13 -0.80 -9.08
C PHE A 32 4.55 0.35 -9.94
N ILE A 33 3.39 0.89 -9.55
CA ILE A 33 2.71 2.00 -10.23
C ILE A 33 2.60 3.24 -9.35
N ASN A 34 2.27 4.38 -9.96
CA ASN A 34 2.07 5.64 -9.24
C ASN A 34 0.66 5.71 -8.60
N PRO A 35 0.47 6.54 -7.55
CA PRO A 35 -0.80 6.62 -6.80
C PRO A 35 -1.98 7.22 -7.59
N ASP A 36 -1.73 7.86 -8.73
CA ASP A 36 -2.75 8.33 -9.68
C ASP A 36 -3.35 7.20 -10.53
N GLU A 37 -2.62 6.11 -10.71
CA GLU A 37 -3.07 4.91 -11.44
C GLU A 37 -3.55 3.80 -10.50
N LEU A 38 -3.16 3.86 -9.23
CA LEU A 38 -3.54 2.87 -8.22
C LEU A 38 -4.96 3.14 -7.68
N SER A 39 -5.78 2.09 -7.65
CA SER A 39 -7.08 2.11 -6.98
C SER A 39 -6.90 2.23 -5.46
N MET A 40 -7.65 3.15 -4.84
CA MET A 40 -7.65 3.31 -3.38
C MET A 40 -8.05 2.02 -2.64
N GLN A 41 -8.81 1.13 -3.28
CA GLN A 41 -9.20 -0.15 -2.71
C GLN A 41 -7.98 -1.02 -2.34
N CYS A 42 -6.92 -1.01 -3.15
CA CYS A 42 -5.69 -1.76 -2.87
C CYS A 42 -5.02 -1.28 -1.56
N ILE A 43 -4.93 0.04 -1.40
CA ILE A 43 -4.37 0.68 -0.21
C ILE A 43 -5.22 0.40 1.04
N LEU A 44 -6.55 0.51 0.94
CA LEU A 44 -7.45 0.27 2.08
C LEU A 44 -7.38 -1.18 2.56
N ILE A 45 -7.24 -2.15 1.66
CA ILE A 45 -7.05 -3.57 2.03
C ILE A 45 -5.73 -3.75 2.80
N ALA A 46 -4.64 -3.13 2.33
CA ALA A 46 -3.35 -3.19 3.01
C ALA A 46 -3.41 -2.54 4.41
N LEU A 47 -4.00 -1.34 4.51
CA LEU A 47 -4.19 -0.64 5.79
C LEU A 47 -5.09 -1.43 6.76
N ASN A 48 -6.12 -2.08 6.25
CA ASN A 48 -7.01 -2.91 7.08
C ASN A 48 -6.25 -4.08 7.72
N ARG A 49 -5.28 -4.70 7.02
CA ARG A 49 -4.41 -5.73 7.61
C ARG A 49 -3.55 -5.16 8.75
N PHE A 50 -3.02 -3.94 8.60
CA PHE A 50 -2.25 -3.28 9.66
C PHE A 50 -3.07 -2.97 10.92
N LEU A 51 -4.37 -2.69 10.77
CA LEU A 51 -5.26 -2.38 11.89
C LEU A 51 -5.79 -3.62 12.60
N GLN A 52 -5.99 -4.72 11.87
CA GLN A 52 -6.57 -5.95 12.42
C GLN A 52 -5.54 -6.83 13.16
N GLU A 53 -4.28 -6.81 12.75
CA GLU A 53 -3.24 -7.65 13.34
C GLU A 53 -2.22 -6.82 14.13
N LYS A 54 -1.98 -7.19 15.40
CA LYS A 54 -0.97 -6.54 16.26
C LYS A 54 0.44 -6.50 15.64
N HIS A 55 0.74 -7.41 14.73
CA HIS A 55 2.00 -7.49 13.99
C HIS A 55 1.81 -7.44 12.46
N GLY A 56 0.67 -6.98 11.96
CA GLY A 56 0.34 -6.99 10.53
C GLY A 56 1.27 -6.15 9.65
N SER A 57 2.00 -5.20 10.25
CA SER A 57 3.02 -4.38 9.57
C SER A 57 4.45 -4.92 9.72
N LYS A 58 4.63 -6.04 10.42
CA LYS A 58 5.95 -6.63 10.63
C LYS A 58 6.40 -7.32 9.34
N MET A 59 7.51 -6.83 8.79
CA MET A 59 8.12 -7.39 7.58
C MET A 59 9.06 -8.53 7.95
N ALA A 60 9.09 -9.58 7.13
CA ALA A 60 10.03 -10.69 7.25
C ALA A 60 10.69 -10.95 5.89
N PHE A 61 11.97 -11.30 5.92
CA PHE A 61 12.70 -11.81 4.76
C PHE A 61 12.84 -13.32 4.91
N LEU A 62 12.75 -14.03 3.79
CA LEU A 62 13.05 -15.45 3.74
C LEU A 62 14.56 -15.66 3.88
N ASP A 63 14.98 -16.67 4.62
CA ASP A 63 16.38 -17.00 4.90
C ASP A 63 17.09 -17.77 3.77
N GLY A 64 16.44 -17.88 2.61
CA GLY A 64 16.88 -18.68 1.47
C GLY A 64 15.98 -18.46 0.26
N ASN A 65 16.18 -19.27 -0.79
CA ASN A 65 15.34 -19.17 -1.98
C ASN A 65 13.90 -19.66 -1.69
N PRO A 66 12.87 -19.07 -2.35
CA PRO A 66 11.47 -19.46 -2.12
C PRO A 66 11.18 -20.95 -2.34
N PRO A 67 11.70 -21.61 -3.40
CA PRO A 67 11.40 -23.01 -3.65
C PRO A 67 11.89 -23.97 -2.56
N GLU A 68 13.05 -23.75 -1.93
CA GLU A 68 13.61 -24.71 -0.96
C GLU A 68 13.05 -24.56 0.47
N ARG A 69 12.41 -23.42 0.78
CA ARG A 69 11.93 -23.09 2.13
C ARG A 69 10.41 -23.11 2.29
N LEU A 70 9.67 -23.09 1.19
CA LEU A 70 8.19 -23.08 1.17
C LEU A 70 7.58 -24.41 0.72
N CYS A 71 8.41 -25.46 0.52
CA CYS A 71 7.95 -26.83 0.28
C CYS A 71 7.35 -27.49 1.53
#